data_AF-A0A7X7K0D6-F1
#
_entry.id   AF-A0A7X7K0D6-F1
#
_cell.length_a   1.000
_cell.length_b   1.000
_cell.length_c   1.000
_cell.angle_alpha   90.00
_cell.angle_beta   90.00
_cell.angle_gamma   90.00
#
_symmetry.space_group_name_H-M   'P 1'
#
loop_
_entity.id
_entity.type
_entity.pdbx_description
1 polymer ?
#
loop_
_entity_poly.entity_id
_entity_poly.type
_entity_poly.pdbx_seq_one_letter_code
_entity_poly.pdbx_strand_id
1 'polypeptide(L)'
;MLVNKADLNHARSGAIADFCAERGVPLVGRVPYDTVVTEAMVRGQPVTAYADGAVAAALRSVWARIRELIQLQSGSALPGEEERP
;
A
#
# COMPACT_ATOMS: atom_id res chain seq x y z
N MET A 1 -6.33 0.61 0.33
CA MET A 1 -6.16 0.01 1.67
C MET A 1 -4.93 -0.89 1.71
N LEU A 2 -4.13 -0.83 2.78
CA LEU A 2 -3.01 -1.75 3.05
C LEU A 2 -3.20 -2.35 4.44
N VAL A 3 -3.12 -3.68 4.58
CA VAL A 3 -3.20 -4.33 5.90
C VAL A 3 -1.79 -4.60 6.41
N ASN A 4 -1.45 -4.01 7.55
CA ASN A 4 -0.18 -4.23 8.24
C ASN A 4 -0.27 -5.43 9.19
N LYS A 5 0.85 -6.14 9.39
CA LYS A 5 0.94 -7.34 10.26
C LYS A 5 -0.17 -8.36 9.97
N ALA A 6 -0.41 -8.59 8.68
CA ALA A 6 -1.63 -9.24 8.19
C ALA A 6 -1.74 -10.73 8.57
N ASP A 7 -0.62 -11.33 8.94
CA ASP A 7 -0.43 -12.72 9.37
C ASP A 7 -0.67 -12.92 10.87
N LEU A 8 -0.64 -11.87 11.71
CA LEU A 8 -0.91 -12.02 13.14
C LEU A 8 -2.35 -12.47 13.44
N ASN A 9 -3.30 -12.12 12.57
CA ASN A 9 -4.69 -12.54 12.72
C ASN A 9 -5.37 -12.60 11.35
N HIS A 10 -5.37 -13.77 10.74
CA HIS A 10 -5.95 -13.99 9.41
C HIS A 10 -7.46 -13.69 9.36
N ALA A 11 -8.21 -14.01 10.42
CA ALA A 11 -9.65 -13.72 10.47
C ALA A 11 -9.92 -12.21 10.44
N ARG A 12 -9.17 -11.42 11.23
CA ARG A 12 -9.27 -9.96 11.22
C ARG A 12 -8.81 -9.36 9.89
N SER A 13 -7.71 -9.86 9.33
CA SER A 13 -7.22 -9.43 8.02
C SER A 13 -8.22 -9.74 6.90
N GLY A 14 -8.94 -10.86 7.01
CA GLY A 14 -10.08 -11.21 6.14
C GLY A 14 -11.21 -10.21 6.27
N ALA A 15 -11.69 -9.97 7.49
CA ALA A 15 -12.77 -9.02 7.76
C ALA A 15 -12.47 -7.59 7.26
N ILE A 16 -11.22 -7.13 7.35
CA ILE A 16 -10.81 -5.84 6.77
C ILE A 16 -10.90 -5.87 5.24
N ALA A 17 -10.51 -6.97 4.61
CA ALA A 17 -10.60 -7.11 3.15
C ALA A 17 -12.06 -7.10 2.69
N ASP A 18 -12.94 -7.82 3.39
CA ASP A 18 -14.38 -7.86 3.10
C ASP A 18 -15.01 -6.47 3.26
N PHE A 19 -14.72 -5.79 4.39
CA PHE A 19 -15.18 -4.42 4.64
C PHE A 19 -14.78 -3.44 3.52
N CYS A 20 -13.55 -3.60 3.00
CA CYS A 20 -13.05 -2.78 1.90
C CYS A 20 -13.75 -3.10 0.58
N ALA A 21 -13.95 -4.38 0.28
CA ALA A 21 -14.65 -4.83 -0.92
C ALA A 21 -16.10 -4.29 -0.97
N GLU A 22 -16.84 -4.38 0.14
CA GLU A 22 -18.19 -3.85 0.27
C GLU A 22 -18.30 -2.34 -0.01
N ARG A 23 -17.21 -1.59 0.19
CA ARG A 23 -17.16 -0.12 0.05
C ARG A 23 -16.46 0.35 -1.22
N GLY A 24 -16.09 -0.57 -2.11
CA GLY A 24 -15.33 -0.24 -3.31
C GLY A 24 -13.92 0.32 -3.01
N VAL A 25 -13.36 0.04 -1.83
CA VAL A 25 -12.01 0.47 -1.46
C VAL A 25 -11.02 -0.61 -1.90
N PRO A 26 -10.11 -0.34 -2.85
CA PRO A 26 -9.17 -1.37 -3.32
C PRO A 26 -8.14 -1.73 -2.24
N LEU A 27 -7.94 -3.03 -2.02
CA LEU A 27 -6.86 -3.55 -1.19
C LEU A 27 -5.57 -3.62 -2.03
N VAL A 28 -4.60 -2.76 -1.73
CA VAL A 28 -3.34 -2.64 -2.49
C VAL A 28 -2.25 -3.60 -2.01
N GLY A 29 -2.43 -4.23 -0.85
CA GLY A 29 -1.55 -5.30 -0.39
C GLY A 29 -1.70 -5.66 1.09
N ARG A 30 -0.81 -6.54 1.53
CA ARG A 30 -0.68 -7.04 2.91
C ARG A 30 0.81 -7.08 3.26
N VAL A 31 1.16 -6.64 4.46
CA VAL A 31 2.53 -6.70 4.99
C VAL A 31 2.57 -7.73 6.12
N PRO A 32 3.46 -8.73 6.08
CA PRO A 32 3.62 -9.67 7.19
C PRO A 32 4.26 -8.99 8.40
N TYR A 33 4.12 -9.61 9.57
CA TYR A 33 4.84 -9.22 10.77
C TYR A 33 6.26 -9.78 10.73
N ASP A 34 7.24 -8.92 11.00
CA ASP A 34 8.65 -9.28 11.07
C ASP A 34 9.36 -8.29 12.00
N THR A 35 10.26 -8.78 12.86
CA THR A 35 11.02 -7.94 13.80
C THR A 35 12.03 -7.04 13.10
N VAL A 36 12.40 -7.36 11.86
CA VAL A 36 13.31 -6.55 11.02
C VAL A 36 12.88 -5.09 10.89
N VAL A 37 11.57 -4.82 10.96
CA VAL A 37 11.03 -3.45 10.95
C VAL A 37 11.48 -2.69 12.19
N THR A 38 11.38 -3.31 13.37
CA THR A 38 11.80 -2.70 14.64
C THR A 38 13.32 -2.56 14.70
N GLU A 39 14.07 -3.54 14.19
CA GLU A 39 15.53 -3.47 14.11
C GLU A 39 15.99 -2.30 13.23
N ALA A 40 15.37 -2.13 12.05
CA ALA A 40 15.62 -0.99 11.17
C ALA A 40 15.29 0.35 11.85
N MET A 41 14.19 0.42 12.60
CA MET A 41 13.81 1.62 13.37
C MET A 41 14.86 1.97 14.44
N VAL A 42 15.36 0.99 15.19
CA VAL A 42 16.43 1.21 16.19
C VAL A 42 17.71 1.76 15.55
N ARG A 43 17.98 1.36 14.31
CA ARG A 43 19.11 1.86 13.51
C ARG A 43 18.82 3.19 12.81
N GLY A 44 17.60 3.72 12.88
CA GLY A 44 17.19 4.95 12.20
C GLY A 44 17.14 4.80 10.67
N GLN A 45 16.94 3.59 10.16
CA GLN A 45 16.95 3.30 8.73
C GLN A 45 15.55 2.85 8.24
N PRO A 46 15.15 3.21 7.01
CA PRO A 46 13.99 2.61 6.38
C PRO A 46 14.20 1.10 6.23
N VAL A 47 13.19 0.28 6.57
CA VAL A 47 13.29 -1.18 6.44
C VAL A 47 13.63 -1.63 5.01
N THR A 48 13.17 -0.89 3.99
CA THR A 48 13.46 -1.13 2.57
C THR A 48 14.91 -0.89 2.17
N ALA A 49 15.68 -0.15 2.97
CA ALA A 49 17.11 0.10 2.78
C ALA A 49 17.98 -0.67 3.80
N TYR A 50 17.39 -1.11 4.91
CA TYR A 50 18.06 -1.86 5.96
C TYR A 50 18.26 -3.33 5.60
N ALA A 51 17.21 -3.98 5.07
CA ALA A 51 17.23 -5.40 4.75
C ALA A 51 16.31 -5.73 3.58
N ASP A 52 16.66 -6.78 2.84
CA ASP A 52 15.71 -7.48 1.99
C ASP A 52 14.85 -8.46 2.79
N GLY A 53 13.76 -8.93 2.20
CA GLY A 53 12.86 -9.89 2.83
C GLY A 53 11.39 -9.62 2.50
N ALA A 54 10.51 -10.35 3.17
CA ALA A 54 9.08 -10.34 2.87
C ALA A 54 8.44 -8.95 3.07
N VAL A 55 8.83 -8.23 4.13
CA VAL A 55 8.33 -6.86 4.38
C VAL A 55 8.80 -5.89 3.30
N ALA A 56 10.11 -5.86 3.00
CA ALA A 56 10.65 -4.96 1.98
C ALA A 56 10.05 -5.24 0.59
N ALA A 57 9.90 -6.52 0.23
CA ALA A 57 9.24 -6.93 -1.01
C ALA A 57 7.76 -6.51 -1.06
N ALA A 58 7.01 -6.71 0.03
CA ALA A 58 5.61 -6.30 0.12
C ALA A 58 5.46 -4.79 -0.04
N LEU A 59 6.30 -3.99 0.63
CA LEU A 59 6.27 -2.53 0.52
C LEU A 59 6.61 -2.04 -0.90
N ARG A 60 7.61 -2.64 -1.55
CA ARG A 60 7.94 -2.33 -2.96
C ARG A 60 6.78 -2.64 -3.90
N SER A 61 6.13 -3.79 -3.73
CA SER A 61 4.97 -4.19 -4.52
C SER A 61 3.78 -3.24 -4.31
N VAL A 62 3.50 -2.86 -3.06
CA VAL A 62 2.44 -1.91 -2.72
C VAL A 62 2.73 -0.54 -3.32
N TRP A 63 3.98 -0.08 -3.26
CA TRP A 63 4.37 1.20 -3.85
C TRP A 63 4.17 1.23 -5.37
N ALA A 64 4.52 0.16 -6.07
CA ALA A 64 4.27 0.04 -7.52
C ALA A 64 2.76 0.17 -7.84
N ARG A 65 1.91 -0.55 -7.11
CA ARG A 65 0.44 -0.45 -7.26
C ARG A 65 -0.10 0.94 -6.96
N ILE A 66 0.39 1.60 -5.91
CA ILE A 66 -0.02 2.97 -5.57
C ILE A 66 0.34 3.92 -6.72
N ARG A 67 1.54 3.78 -7.30
CA ARG A 67 1.95 4.59 -8.45
C ARG A 67 1.03 4.38 -9.65
N GLU A 68 0.69 3.14 -9.97
CA GLU A 68 -0.25 2.81 -11.05
C GLU A 68 -1.62 3.48 -10.81
N LEU A 69 -2.15 3.39 -9.59
CA LEU A 69 -3.44 4.00 -9.23
C LEU A 69 -3.43 5.53 -9.37
N ILE A 70 -2.37 6.19 -8.92
CA ILE A 70 -2.23 7.65 -9.04
C ILE A 70 -2.12 8.06 -10.52
N GLN A 71 -1.38 7.30 -11.33
CA GLN A 71 -1.25 7.56 -12.76
C GLN A 71 -2.55 7.34 -13.53
N LEU A 72 -3.35 6.33 -13.14
CA LEU A 72 -4.68 6.09 -13.69
C LEU A 72 -5.66 7.25 -13.39
N GLN A 73 -5.49 7.95 -12.27
CA GLN A 73 -6.30 9.13 -11.93
C GLN A 73 -5.93 10.37 -12.75
N SER A 74 -4.70 10.45 -13.27
CA SER A 74 -4.27 11.55 -14.16
C SER A 74 -4.81 11.43 -15.60
N GLY A 75 -5.49 10.32 -15.94
CA GLY A 75 -6.10 10.08 -17.26
C GLY A 75 -7.55 10.57 -17.41
N SER A 76 -8.16 11.12 -16.36
CA SER A 76 -9.47 11.78 -16.46
C SER A 76 -9.26 13.29 -16.64
N ALA A 77 -9.05 13.72 -17.88
CA ALA A 77 -9.05 15.14 -18.23
C ALA A 77 -10.35 15.82 -17.77
N LEU A 78 -10.23 16.99 -17.14
CA LEU A 78 -11.36 17.89 -16.93
C LEU A 78 -11.84 18.38 -18.31
N PRO A 79 -13.15 18.40 -18.60
CA PRO A 79 -13.63 18.97 -19.85
C PRO A 79 -13.43 20.49 -19.85
N GLY A 80 -12.62 20.94 -20.80
CA GLY A 80 -12.61 22.28 -21.41
C GLY A 80 -12.63 23.48 -20.47
N GLU A 81 -11.46 24.07 -20.18
CA GLU A 81 -11.41 25.53 -20.09
C GLU A 81 -11.35 26.06 -21.52
N GLU A 82 -12.55 26.37 -22.04
CA GLU A 82 -12.75 27.05 -23.31
C GLU A 82 -12.09 28.43 -23.24
N GLU A 83 -11.17 28.67 -24.17
CA GLU A 83 -10.50 29.95 -24.38
C GLU A 83 -11.52 31.09 -24.34
N ARG A 84 -11.22 32.12 -23.55
CA ARG A 84 -11.90 33.41 -23.64
C ARG A 84 -10.87 34.53 -23.71
N PRO A 85 -11.20 35.59 -24.48
CA PRO A 85 -10.28 36.37 -25.30
C PRO A 85 -9.37 37.32 -24.53
#